data_AF-A0AAW2LQ58-F1
#
_entry.id   AF-A0AAW2LQ58-F1
#
_cell.length_a   1.000
_cell.length_b   1.000
_cell.length_c   1.000
_cell.angle_alpha   90.00
_cell.angle_beta   90.00
_cell.angle_gamma   90.00
#
_symmetry.space_group_name_H-M   'P 1'
#
loop_
_entity.id
_entity.type
_entity.pdbx_description
1 polymer ?
#
loop_
_entity_poly.entity_id
_entity_poly.type
_entity_poly.pdbx_seq_one_letter_code
_entity_poly.pdbx_strand_id
1 'polypeptide(L)'
;MADEKAALLNPGKNRAFARSVSHAQDELQGFRTWLKWLCVDQSNPWTAALSWFVFVGFAIIVPALSHFVLACADCDSLHNRPYDAVAQLSLSGVAALSFVCLSGFVRKYGLRRFLFFDKLCDESETVRKGYTKQFNRSMKLLFIFVLPCFAAESAYKIWWYSSGGTRIPFLGNVIVSNTVACILELCSWFYRTVVFFLVCVLFRLICYLQILRLQDFAQVFQVDSDVESVLREHLRIRRHLRIISHRYRSFILLALIFITASQFASLLMTTRSSADVNIYHTGELAVCSLSLLAGLLILLRSATRITHKAQAVTCLAAKWHVCATIDSFDTAETETPVARVSDEQIFTASSDGSSDLDDVGDEEDELDNSKFLPAYAFSTISFQKRQALVTYFENNRAGITIYGFMLDRTSLHTIFGIELSLVLWLLGKTVGIS
;
A
#
# COMPACT_ATOMS: atom_id res chain seq x y z
N MET A 1 -17.87 12.15 66.96
CA MET A 1 -18.84 12.96 66.18
C MET A 1 -18.07 14.07 65.47
N ALA A 2 -17.26 13.68 64.50
CA ALA A 2 -16.29 14.56 63.84
C ALA A 2 -16.15 14.15 62.36
N ASP A 3 -17.29 13.96 61.69
CA ASP A 3 -17.36 13.50 60.30
C ASP A 3 -18.45 14.25 59.51
N GLU A 4 -18.55 15.56 59.71
CA GLU A 4 -19.52 16.37 58.95
C GLU A 4 -19.07 17.80 58.62
N LYS A 5 -17.76 18.06 58.56
CA LYS A 5 -17.23 19.39 58.19
C LYS A 5 -15.94 19.39 57.36
N ALA A 6 -15.77 18.41 56.49
CA ALA A 6 -14.76 18.45 55.43
C ALA A 6 -15.40 18.21 54.06
N ALA A 7 -16.48 18.95 53.78
CA ALA A 7 -16.84 19.33 52.42
C ALA A 7 -15.74 20.27 51.88
N LEU A 8 -14.57 19.70 51.64
CA LEU A 8 -13.40 20.36 51.07
C LEU A 8 -13.65 20.61 49.59
N LEU A 9 -14.03 21.85 49.30
CA LEU A 9 -13.39 22.70 48.30
C LEU A 9 -12.16 22.05 47.65
N ASN A 10 -12.31 21.55 46.42
CA ASN A 10 -11.20 21.52 45.48
C ASN A 10 -11.69 21.50 44.02
N PRO A 11 -11.98 22.66 43.41
CA PRO A 11 -12.42 22.77 42.02
C PRO A 11 -11.25 22.69 41.02
N GLY A 12 -10.33 21.73 41.21
CA GLY A 12 -8.97 21.82 40.66
C GLY A 12 -8.36 20.55 40.07
N LYS A 13 -9.13 19.52 39.67
CA LYS A 13 -8.52 18.29 39.14
C LYS A 13 -9.23 17.56 37.99
N ASN A 14 -10.12 18.24 37.26
CA ASN A 14 -10.72 17.72 36.02
C ASN A 14 -10.46 18.65 34.81
N ARG A 15 -9.26 19.23 34.75
CA ARG A 15 -8.75 19.95 33.57
C ARG A 15 -7.38 19.41 33.17
N ALA A 16 -7.31 18.14 32.82
CA ALA A 16 -6.17 17.57 32.12
C ALA A 16 -6.66 16.40 31.30
N PHE A 17 -7.36 16.71 30.21
CA PHE A 17 -7.46 16.00 28.94
C PHE A 17 -8.53 16.76 28.15
N ALA A 18 -8.22 18.01 27.80
CA ALA A 18 -8.90 18.67 26.70
C ALA A 18 -8.51 17.87 25.45
N ARG A 19 -9.29 16.81 25.22
CA ARG A 19 -9.26 15.92 24.06
C ARG A 19 -9.17 16.83 22.85
N SER A 20 -8.07 16.78 22.13
CA SER A 20 -7.91 17.50 20.88
C SER A 20 -9.00 16.99 19.91
N VAL A 21 -10.10 17.75 19.84
CA VAL A 21 -11.18 17.56 18.88
C VAL A 21 -10.63 18.04 17.53
N SER A 22 -9.68 17.30 16.97
CA SER A 22 -9.51 17.31 15.52
C SER A 22 -10.78 16.68 14.98
N HIS A 23 -11.66 17.47 14.34
CA HIS A 23 -12.85 16.95 13.70
C HIS A 23 -12.42 15.95 12.62
N ALA A 24 -12.44 14.65 12.95
CA ALA A 24 -12.07 13.57 12.05
C ALA A 24 -12.99 13.48 10.81
N GLN A 25 -14.12 14.20 10.83
CA GLN A 25 -14.96 14.44 9.66
C GLN A 25 -14.20 15.23 8.56
N ASP A 26 -13.36 16.20 8.90
CA ASP A 26 -12.71 17.10 7.93
C ASP A 26 -11.65 16.37 7.08
N GLU A 27 -10.83 15.53 7.72
CA GLU A 27 -9.76 14.77 7.04
C GLU A 27 -10.31 13.81 5.98
N LEU A 28 -11.45 13.17 6.27
CA LEU A 28 -12.10 12.23 5.36
C LEU A 28 -13.03 12.92 4.35
N GLN A 29 -13.42 14.18 4.61
CA GLN A 29 -14.30 14.93 3.73
C GLN A 29 -13.62 15.23 2.40
N GLY A 30 -12.34 15.60 2.40
CA GLY A 30 -11.56 15.78 1.17
C GLY A 30 -11.51 14.50 0.34
N PHE A 31 -11.21 13.37 0.98
CA PHE A 31 -11.15 12.07 0.31
C PHE A 31 -12.51 11.61 -0.24
N ARG A 32 -13.58 11.77 0.55
CA ARG A 32 -14.94 11.40 0.13
C ARG A 32 -15.43 12.28 -1.00
N THR A 33 -15.11 13.57 -0.97
CA THR A 33 -15.41 14.51 -2.06
C THR A 33 -14.65 14.12 -3.32
N TRP A 34 -13.38 13.73 -3.18
CA TRP A 34 -12.58 13.22 -4.29
C TRP A 34 -13.13 11.90 -4.87
N LEU A 35 -13.54 10.93 -4.04
CA LEU A 35 -14.20 9.71 -4.50
C LEU A 35 -15.55 9.97 -5.18
N LYS A 36 -16.31 10.95 -4.69
CA LYS A 36 -17.55 11.40 -5.33
C LYS A 36 -17.27 12.01 -6.69
N TRP A 37 -16.23 12.84 -6.79
CA TRP A 37 -15.81 13.44 -8.06
C TRP A 37 -15.36 12.38 -9.07
N LEU A 38 -14.64 11.35 -8.61
CA LEU A 38 -14.27 10.18 -9.40
C LEU A 38 -15.46 9.23 -9.69
N CYS A 39 -16.66 9.50 -9.16
CA CYS A 39 -17.84 8.64 -9.29
C CYS A 39 -17.63 7.19 -8.79
N VAL A 40 -16.83 7.00 -7.74
CA VAL A 40 -16.56 5.69 -7.11
C VAL A 40 -17.29 5.55 -5.76
N ASP A 41 -18.02 6.57 -5.32
CA ASP A 41 -18.73 6.56 -4.04
C ASP A 41 -20.00 5.68 -4.05
N GLN A 42 -19.96 4.57 -3.32
CA GLN A 42 -21.07 3.63 -3.17
C GLN A 42 -21.80 3.75 -1.83
N SER A 43 -21.77 4.92 -1.21
CA SER A 43 -22.40 5.14 0.09
C SER A 43 -23.93 5.03 0.09
N ASN A 44 -24.60 5.45 -1.00
CA ASN A 44 -26.05 5.36 -1.17
C ASN A 44 -26.40 4.45 -2.36
N PRO A 45 -27.59 3.81 -2.38
CA PRO A 45 -27.99 2.97 -3.51
C PRO A 45 -28.03 3.73 -4.84
N TRP A 46 -28.45 5.00 -4.81
CA TRP A 46 -28.42 5.90 -5.97
C TRP A 46 -27.01 6.21 -6.46
N THR A 47 -26.08 6.53 -5.55
CA THR A 47 -24.69 6.80 -5.94
C THR A 47 -23.96 5.52 -6.35
N ALA A 48 -24.34 4.37 -5.79
CA ALA A 48 -23.88 3.07 -6.23
C ALA A 48 -24.35 2.78 -7.67
N ALA A 49 -25.64 2.95 -7.98
CA ALA A 49 -26.15 2.81 -9.35
C ALA A 49 -25.43 3.75 -10.33
N LEU A 50 -25.23 5.01 -9.95
CA LEU A 50 -24.44 5.96 -10.73
C LEU A 50 -22.99 5.51 -10.92
N SER A 51 -22.32 5.03 -9.87
CA SER A 51 -20.95 4.55 -9.95
C SER A 51 -20.81 3.35 -10.90
N TRP A 52 -21.78 2.44 -10.89
CA TRP A 52 -21.82 1.30 -11.82
C TRP A 52 -22.07 1.75 -13.25
N PHE A 53 -22.96 2.71 -13.47
CA PHE A 53 -23.21 3.27 -14.80
C PHE A 53 -21.95 3.94 -15.37
N VAL A 54 -21.31 4.81 -14.58
CA VAL A 54 -20.06 5.47 -14.97
C VAL A 54 -18.95 4.45 -15.21
N PHE A 55 -18.84 3.43 -14.34
CA PHE A 55 -17.88 2.36 -14.50
C PHE A 55 -18.09 1.58 -15.81
N VAL A 56 -19.31 1.14 -16.10
CA VAL A 56 -19.62 0.43 -17.36
C VAL A 56 -19.36 1.32 -18.57
N GLY A 57 -19.73 2.60 -18.50
CA GLY A 57 -19.45 3.59 -19.54
C GLY A 57 -17.96 3.70 -19.86
N PHE A 58 -17.15 4.08 -18.87
CA PHE A 58 -15.73 4.37 -19.10
C PHE A 58 -14.82 3.14 -19.12
N ALA A 59 -15.16 2.05 -18.44
CA ALA A 59 -14.32 0.87 -18.38
C ALA A 59 -14.65 -0.18 -19.46
N ILE A 60 -15.88 -0.19 -20.00
CA ILE A 60 -16.32 -1.22 -20.94
C ILE A 60 -16.77 -0.61 -22.27
N ILE A 61 -17.76 0.29 -22.24
CA ILE A 61 -18.40 0.82 -23.45
C ILE A 61 -17.42 1.67 -24.27
N VAL A 62 -16.74 2.64 -23.65
CA VAL A 62 -15.82 3.53 -24.37
C VAL A 62 -14.65 2.76 -25.00
N PRO A 63 -13.94 1.85 -24.29
CA PRO A 63 -12.92 1.03 -24.91
C PRO A 63 -13.47 0.15 -26.03
N ALA A 64 -14.61 -0.53 -25.83
CA ALA A 64 -15.21 -1.35 -26.87
C ALA A 64 -15.57 -0.52 -28.12
N LEU A 65 -16.16 0.66 -27.95
CA LEU A 65 -16.45 1.57 -29.06
C LEU A 65 -15.17 2.03 -29.73
N SER A 66 -14.13 2.38 -28.98
CA SER A 66 -12.83 2.75 -29.55
C SER A 66 -12.31 1.61 -30.43
N HIS A 67 -12.26 0.38 -29.91
CA HIS A 67 -11.76 -0.77 -30.65
C HIS A 67 -12.58 -1.08 -31.92
N PHE A 68 -13.92 -1.11 -31.83
CA PHE A 68 -14.76 -1.51 -32.96
C PHE A 68 -15.04 -0.40 -33.97
N VAL A 69 -15.09 0.86 -33.54
CA VAL A 69 -15.42 2.01 -34.41
C VAL A 69 -14.16 2.59 -35.07
N LEU A 70 -13.00 2.51 -34.40
CA LEU A 70 -11.71 2.92 -34.99
C LEU A 70 -10.97 1.79 -35.71
N ALA A 71 -11.50 0.55 -35.71
CA ALA A 71 -11.00 -0.54 -36.53
C ALA A 71 -11.21 -0.23 -38.02
N CYS A 72 -10.29 0.53 -38.57
CA CYS A 72 -10.26 0.96 -39.96
C CYS A 72 -9.45 -0.06 -40.76
N ALA A 73 -10.12 -0.81 -41.64
CA ALA A 73 -9.47 -1.77 -42.52
C ALA A 73 -8.57 -1.09 -43.60
N ASP A 74 -8.84 0.18 -43.90
CA ASP A 74 -8.20 0.95 -44.99
C ASP A 74 -7.27 2.08 -44.51
N CYS A 75 -6.78 2.02 -43.26
CA CYS A 75 -5.92 3.06 -42.70
C CYS A 75 -4.44 2.85 -43.04
N ASP A 76 -3.69 3.95 -43.16
CA ASP A 76 -2.25 3.94 -43.46
C ASP A 76 -1.48 3.09 -42.44
N SER A 77 -0.37 2.48 -42.88
CA SER A 77 0.45 1.58 -42.05
C SER A 77 0.89 2.20 -40.73
N LEU A 78 1.10 3.53 -40.71
CA LEU A 78 1.48 4.31 -39.52
C LEU A 78 0.34 4.45 -38.49
N HIS A 79 -0.91 4.27 -38.91
CA HIS A 79 -2.12 4.44 -38.10
C HIS A 79 -2.80 3.10 -37.77
N ASN A 80 -2.12 1.97 -37.98
CA ASN A 80 -2.63 0.68 -37.52
C ASN A 80 -2.38 0.51 -36.01
N ARG A 81 -3.37 0.01 -35.27
CA ARG A 81 -3.29 -0.25 -33.82
C ARG A 81 -3.37 -1.76 -33.51
N PRO A 82 -2.33 -2.54 -33.81
CA PRO A 82 -2.37 -4.01 -33.66
C PRO A 82 -2.44 -4.46 -32.19
N TYR A 83 -1.96 -3.64 -31.24
CA TYR A 83 -1.86 -4.01 -29.82
C TYR A 83 -2.95 -3.40 -28.93
N ASP A 84 -3.83 -2.57 -29.50
CA ASP A 84 -4.87 -1.84 -28.78
C ASP A 84 -5.82 -2.78 -28.03
N ALA A 85 -6.19 -3.92 -28.63
CA ALA A 85 -7.03 -4.92 -27.95
C ALA A 85 -6.41 -5.41 -26.63
N VAL A 86 -5.11 -5.71 -26.62
CA VAL A 86 -4.41 -6.22 -25.42
C VAL A 86 -4.30 -5.11 -24.36
N ALA A 87 -3.94 -3.89 -24.77
CA ALA A 87 -3.84 -2.74 -23.87
C ALA A 87 -5.20 -2.38 -23.25
N GLN A 88 -6.27 -2.32 -24.05
CA GLN A 88 -7.60 -1.99 -23.57
C GLN A 88 -8.18 -3.08 -22.67
N LEU A 89 -8.09 -4.36 -23.07
CA LEU A 89 -8.60 -5.48 -22.28
C LEU A 89 -7.85 -5.60 -20.95
N SER A 90 -6.54 -5.39 -20.95
CA SER A 90 -5.75 -5.45 -19.71
C SER A 90 -6.12 -4.31 -18.76
N LEU A 91 -6.16 -3.07 -19.25
CA LEU A 91 -6.51 -1.92 -18.43
C LEU A 91 -7.97 -2.00 -17.90
N SER A 92 -8.90 -2.41 -18.75
CA SER A 92 -10.31 -2.60 -18.36
C SER A 92 -10.50 -3.77 -17.40
N GLY A 93 -9.79 -4.88 -17.60
CA GLY A 93 -9.85 -6.04 -16.71
C GLY A 93 -9.31 -5.74 -15.31
N VAL A 94 -8.17 -5.06 -15.21
CA VAL A 94 -7.62 -4.64 -13.91
C VAL A 94 -8.50 -3.58 -13.25
N ALA A 95 -9.06 -2.63 -14.01
CA ALA A 95 -10.01 -1.66 -13.48
C ALA A 95 -11.28 -2.35 -12.96
N ALA A 96 -11.80 -3.37 -13.65
CA ALA A 96 -12.94 -4.16 -13.20
C ALA A 96 -12.64 -4.94 -11.93
N LEU A 97 -11.50 -5.63 -11.87
CA LEU A 97 -11.05 -6.31 -10.67
C LEU A 97 -10.97 -5.35 -9.47
N SER A 98 -10.41 -4.16 -9.70
CA SER A 98 -10.26 -3.12 -8.69
C SER A 98 -11.59 -2.52 -8.25
N PHE A 99 -12.47 -2.20 -9.19
CA PHE A 99 -13.80 -1.64 -8.90
C PHE A 99 -14.69 -2.62 -8.13
N VAL A 100 -14.72 -3.90 -8.53
CA VAL A 100 -15.48 -4.94 -7.84
C VAL A 100 -14.94 -5.16 -6.42
N CYS A 101 -13.62 -5.18 -6.27
CA CYS A 101 -12.95 -5.28 -4.97
C CYS A 101 -13.33 -4.11 -4.05
N LEU A 102 -13.21 -2.89 -4.55
CA LEU A 102 -13.56 -1.68 -3.82
C LEU A 102 -15.06 -1.63 -3.48
N SER A 103 -15.92 -1.99 -4.44
CA SER A 103 -17.36 -2.06 -4.26
C SER A 103 -17.75 -3.03 -3.15
N GLY A 104 -17.18 -4.24 -3.18
CA GLY A 104 -17.41 -5.26 -2.15
C GLY A 104 -16.99 -4.78 -0.77
N PHE A 105 -15.86 -4.06 -0.67
CA PHE A 105 -15.39 -3.53 0.61
C PHE A 105 -16.23 -2.37 1.14
N VAL A 106 -16.59 -1.42 0.29
CA VAL A 106 -17.43 -0.27 0.67
C VAL A 106 -18.80 -0.76 1.11
N ARG A 107 -19.42 -1.71 0.38
CA ARG A 107 -20.73 -2.28 0.74
C ARG A 107 -20.70 -3.11 2.02
N LYS A 108 -19.64 -3.90 2.24
CA LYS A 108 -19.56 -4.81 3.39
C LYS A 108 -19.13 -4.13 4.68
N TYR A 109 -18.25 -3.12 4.60
CA TYR A 109 -17.63 -2.51 5.79
C TYR A 109 -17.93 -1.02 5.94
N GLY A 110 -18.16 -0.30 4.85
CA GLY A 110 -18.19 1.16 4.81
C GLY A 110 -16.77 1.76 4.79
N LEU A 111 -16.62 2.93 4.17
CA LEU A 111 -15.32 3.56 3.90
C LEU A 111 -14.48 3.82 5.17
N ARG A 112 -15.12 4.32 6.24
CA ARG A 112 -14.45 4.62 7.53
C ARG A 112 -13.91 3.37 8.23
N ARG A 113 -14.72 2.32 8.28
CA ARG A 113 -14.35 1.04 8.92
C ARG A 113 -13.34 0.27 8.08
N PHE A 114 -13.41 0.41 6.77
CA PHE A 114 -12.45 -0.16 5.83
C PHE A 114 -11.06 0.41 6.01
N LEU A 115 -10.94 1.73 6.13
CA LEU A 115 -9.69 2.45 6.40
C LEU A 115 -9.24 2.40 7.87
N PHE A 116 -9.97 1.69 8.73
CA PHE A 116 -9.72 1.61 10.18
C PHE A 116 -9.73 2.94 10.96
N PHE A 117 -10.23 4.03 10.36
CA PHE A 117 -10.40 5.32 11.04
C PHE A 117 -11.32 5.25 12.27
N ASP A 118 -12.25 4.28 12.30
CA ASP A 118 -13.14 4.07 13.44
C ASP A 118 -12.37 3.67 14.71
N LYS A 119 -11.34 2.83 14.55
CA LYS A 119 -10.48 2.39 15.65
C LYS A 119 -9.38 3.38 15.99
N LEU A 120 -8.96 4.19 15.01
CA LEU A 120 -7.91 5.18 15.18
C LEU A 120 -8.29 6.27 16.21
N CYS A 121 -9.57 6.48 16.47
CA CYS A 121 -10.05 7.41 17.50
C CYS A 121 -9.68 6.99 18.93
N ASP A 122 -9.43 5.69 19.15
CA ASP A 122 -9.07 5.12 20.45
C ASP A 122 -7.55 4.96 20.61
N GLU A 123 -6.77 5.26 19.56
CA GLU A 123 -5.31 5.11 19.52
C GLU A 123 -4.60 6.42 19.91
N SER A 124 -3.28 6.34 20.13
CA SER A 124 -2.41 7.45 20.50
C SER A 124 -2.49 8.65 19.53
N GLU A 125 -2.29 9.87 20.04
CA GLU A 125 -2.28 11.08 19.19
C GLU A 125 -1.13 11.06 18.15
N THR A 126 -0.03 10.39 18.47
CA THR A 126 1.13 10.17 17.59
C THR A 126 0.75 9.33 16.38
N VAL A 127 0.08 8.19 16.57
CA VAL A 127 -0.38 7.32 15.47
C VAL A 127 -1.42 8.03 14.62
N ARG A 128 -2.33 8.80 15.23
CA ARG A 128 -3.33 9.59 14.49
C ARG A 128 -2.69 10.63 13.58
N LYS A 129 -1.73 11.41 14.09
CA LYS A 129 -1.00 12.41 13.28
C LYS A 129 -0.15 11.74 12.20
N GLY A 130 0.56 10.67 12.54
CA GLY A 130 1.37 9.89 11.59
C GLY A 130 0.54 9.31 10.45
N TYR A 131 -0.62 8.74 10.77
CA TYR A 131 -1.53 8.19 9.78
C TYR A 131 -2.11 9.26 8.86
N THR A 132 -2.50 10.42 9.41
CA THR A 132 -3.05 11.53 8.62
C THR A 132 -2.00 12.13 7.68
N LYS A 133 -0.75 12.29 8.15
CA LYS A 133 0.39 12.71 7.32
C LYS A 133 0.61 11.71 6.18
N GLN A 134 0.57 10.41 6.47
CA GLN A 134 0.74 9.38 5.45
C GLN A 134 -0.46 9.29 4.50
N PHE A 135 -1.67 9.52 4.97
CA PHE A 135 -2.86 9.58 4.15
C PHE A 135 -2.68 10.63 3.03
N ASN A 136 -2.30 11.85 3.41
CA ASN A 136 -2.02 12.92 2.46
C ASN A 136 -0.83 12.61 1.55
N ARG A 137 0.25 12.00 2.07
CA ARG A 137 1.39 11.56 1.25
C ARG A 137 1.00 10.50 0.24
N SER A 138 0.15 9.54 0.63
CA SER A 138 -0.32 8.44 -0.22
C SER A 138 -1.25 8.94 -1.33
N MET A 139 -2.08 9.94 -1.03
CA MET A 139 -2.87 10.64 -2.05
C MET A 139 -1.98 11.43 -3.02
N LYS A 140 -0.95 12.14 -2.54
CA LYS A 140 0.04 12.80 -3.42
C LYS A 140 0.75 11.80 -4.32
N LEU A 141 1.10 10.63 -3.79
CA LEU A 141 1.71 9.55 -4.56
C LEU A 141 0.82 9.06 -5.71
N LEU A 142 -0.50 8.96 -5.49
CA LEU A 142 -1.44 8.65 -6.57
C LEU A 142 -1.30 9.65 -7.72
N PHE A 143 -1.27 10.96 -7.42
CA PHE A 143 -1.07 11.98 -8.44
C PHE A 143 0.31 11.91 -9.10
N ILE A 144 1.37 11.64 -8.34
CA ILE A 144 2.74 11.50 -8.86
C ILE A 144 2.87 10.33 -9.85
N PHE A 145 2.14 9.23 -9.66
CA PHE A 145 2.15 8.11 -10.62
C PHE A 145 1.18 8.31 -11.78
N VAL A 146 -0.02 8.82 -11.52
CA VAL A 146 -1.05 8.97 -12.56
C VAL A 146 -0.74 10.12 -13.52
N LEU A 147 -0.21 11.25 -13.04
CA LEU A 147 -0.02 12.45 -13.85
C LEU A 147 1.01 12.27 -14.99
N PRO A 148 2.20 11.66 -14.78
CA PRO A 148 3.15 11.42 -15.85
C PRO A 148 2.63 10.42 -16.88
N CYS A 149 1.99 9.33 -16.43
CA CYS A 149 1.38 8.36 -17.34
C CYS A 149 0.24 9.00 -18.14
N PHE A 150 -0.59 9.85 -17.52
CA PHE A 150 -1.64 10.59 -18.20
C PHE A 150 -1.08 11.59 -19.22
N ALA A 151 0.01 12.28 -18.90
CA ALA A 151 0.68 13.20 -19.82
C ALA A 151 1.26 12.45 -21.04
N ALA A 152 1.90 11.31 -20.81
CA ALA A 152 2.43 10.46 -21.88
C ALA A 152 1.30 9.94 -22.79
N GLU A 153 0.21 9.43 -22.21
CA GLU A 153 -0.95 8.96 -22.95
C GLU A 153 -1.64 10.09 -23.72
N SER A 154 -1.76 11.27 -23.10
CA SER A 154 -2.32 12.46 -23.73
C SER A 154 -1.49 12.90 -24.93
N ALA A 155 -0.17 12.96 -24.80
CA ALA A 155 0.73 13.30 -25.90
C ALA A 155 0.60 12.28 -27.05
N TYR A 156 0.56 10.99 -26.73
CA TYR A 156 0.38 9.92 -27.71
C TYR A 156 -0.94 10.05 -28.48
N LYS A 157 -2.07 10.21 -27.77
CA LYS A 157 -3.40 10.31 -28.43
C LYS A 157 -3.58 11.62 -29.17
N ILE A 158 -3.10 12.75 -28.64
CA ILE A 158 -3.14 14.03 -29.33
C ILE A 158 -2.34 13.94 -30.64
N TRP A 159 -1.14 13.39 -30.59
CA TRP A 159 -0.33 13.15 -31.80
C TRP A 159 -1.11 12.29 -32.80
N TRP A 160 -1.63 11.14 -32.37
CA TRP A 160 -2.39 10.22 -33.23
C TRP A 160 -3.58 10.88 -33.93
N TYR A 161 -4.44 11.56 -33.17
CA TYR A 161 -5.64 12.22 -33.69
C TYR A 161 -5.29 13.46 -34.54
N SER A 162 -4.17 14.14 -34.27
CA SER A 162 -3.69 15.27 -35.07
C SER A 162 -3.07 14.83 -36.40
N SER A 163 -2.37 13.69 -36.43
CA SER A 163 -1.66 13.19 -37.62
C SER A 163 -2.52 12.28 -38.51
N GLY A 164 -3.58 11.66 -37.99
CA GLY A 164 -4.51 10.79 -38.73
C GLY A 164 -5.85 11.45 -39.08
N GLY A 165 -5.94 12.78 -38.96
CA GLY A 165 -7.20 13.51 -39.05
C GLY A 165 -7.79 13.53 -40.45
N THR A 166 -8.65 12.56 -40.80
CA THR A 166 -9.74 12.76 -41.80
C THR A 166 -10.83 11.69 -41.88
N ARG A 167 -10.78 10.55 -41.17
CA ARG A 167 -11.67 9.41 -41.49
C ARG A 167 -12.60 8.89 -40.36
N ILE A 168 -13.21 9.77 -39.56
CA ILE A 168 -14.28 9.36 -38.61
C ILE A 168 -15.48 10.30 -38.72
N PRO A 169 -16.52 9.95 -39.50
CA PRO A 169 -17.67 10.82 -39.74
C PRO A 169 -18.79 10.51 -38.73
N PHE A 170 -18.65 10.89 -37.45
CA PHE A 170 -19.72 10.65 -36.46
C PHE A 170 -20.62 11.87 -36.18
N LEU A 171 -20.13 13.09 -36.40
CA LEU A 171 -20.79 14.34 -35.94
C LEU A 171 -20.83 15.47 -36.99
N GLY A 172 -20.84 15.14 -38.28
CA GLY A 172 -20.95 16.11 -39.39
C GLY A 172 -19.72 16.99 -39.63
N ASN A 173 -18.97 17.34 -38.59
CA ASN A 173 -17.65 17.98 -38.67
C ASN A 173 -16.57 17.04 -38.12
N VAL A 174 -15.62 16.67 -38.99
CA VAL A 174 -14.54 15.70 -38.72
C VAL A 174 -13.67 16.15 -37.54
N ILE A 175 -13.43 17.46 -37.39
CA ILE A 175 -12.59 18.00 -36.31
C ILE A 175 -13.27 17.79 -34.95
N VAL A 176 -14.55 18.14 -34.84
CA VAL A 176 -15.33 18.01 -33.60
C VAL A 176 -15.45 16.53 -33.20
N SER A 177 -15.70 15.65 -34.17
CA SER A 177 -15.79 14.21 -33.95
C SER A 177 -14.49 13.64 -33.37
N ASN A 178 -13.34 13.99 -33.96
CA ASN A 178 -12.03 13.53 -33.50
C ASN A 178 -11.67 14.08 -32.12
N THR A 179 -11.98 15.36 -31.84
CA THR A 179 -11.73 15.97 -30.52
C THR A 179 -12.56 15.29 -29.44
N VAL A 180 -13.84 15.03 -29.69
CA VAL A 180 -14.72 14.35 -28.71
C VAL A 180 -14.25 12.91 -28.47
N ALA A 181 -13.88 12.17 -29.51
CA ALA A 181 -13.35 10.81 -29.38
C ALA A 181 -12.05 10.77 -28.57
N CYS A 182 -11.12 11.69 -28.85
CA CYS A 182 -9.86 11.83 -28.10
C CYS A 182 -10.10 12.12 -26.62
N ILE A 183 -10.96 13.10 -26.29
CA ILE A 183 -11.30 13.44 -24.91
C ILE A 183 -11.94 12.24 -24.21
N LEU A 184 -12.88 11.56 -24.86
CA LEU A 184 -13.58 10.42 -24.27
C LEU A 184 -12.63 9.25 -23.97
N GLU A 185 -11.71 8.96 -24.89
CA GLU A 185 -10.66 7.95 -24.70
C GLU A 185 -9.70 8.32 -23.56
N LEU A 186 -9.28 9.58 -23.46
CA LEU A 186 -8.41 10.05 -22.39
C LEU A 186 -9.12 10.00 -21.03
N CYS A 187 -10.39 10.40 -20.97
CA CYS A 187 -11.20 10.27 -19.76
C CYS A 187 -11.39 8.80 -19.35
N SER A 188 -11.63 7.90 -20.32
CA SER A 188 -11.74 6.46 -20.07
C SER A 188 -10.43 5.86 -19.55
N TRP A 189 -9.30 6.19 -20.19
CA TRP A 189 -7.99 5.74 -19.75
C TRP A 189 -7.68 6.27 -18.34
N PHE A 190 -7.88 7.57 -18.09
CA PHE A 190 -7.65 8.19 -16.79
C PHE A 190 -8.51 7.53 -15.71
N TYR A 191 -9.79 7.33 -15.96
CA TYR A 191 -10.71 6.69 -15.03
C TYR A 191 -10.24 5.28 -14.65
N ARG A 192 -9.93 4.43 -15.64
CA ARG A 192 -9.47 3.04 -15.41
C ARG A 192 -8.17 3.00 -14.61
N THR A 193 -7.21 3.84 -14.98
CA THR A 193 -5.91 3.95 -14.31
C THR A 193 -6.07 4.43 -12.86
N VAL A 194 -6.87 5.48 -12.62
CA VAL A 194 -7.09 6.00 -11.26
C VAL A 194 -7.82 4.97 -10.38
N VAL A 195 -8.82 4.27 -10.90
CA VAL A 195 -9.55 3.22 -10.14
C VAL A 195 -8.60 2.11 -9.70
N PHE A 196 -7.70 1.67 -10.58
CA PHE A 196 -6.68 0.67 -10.22
C PHE A 196 -5.71 1.19 -9.16
N PHE A 197 -5.08 2.35 -9.40
CA PHE A 197 -4.11 2.92 -8.46
C PHE A 197 -4.75 3.26 -7.11
N LEU A 198 -6.02 3.65 -7.08
CA LEU A 198 -6.76 3.88 -5.85
C LEU A 198 -6.77 2.65 -4.95
N VAL A 199 -7.08 1.47 -5.48
CA VAL A 199 -7.08 0.24 -4.67
C VAL A 199 -5.68 -0.11 -4.18
N CYS A 200 -4.65 0.09 -5.03
CA CYS A 200 -3.25 -0.12 -4.65
C CYS A 200 -2.81 0.82 -3.51
N VAL A 201 -3.18 2.09 -3.58
CA VAL A 201 -2.88 3.10 -2.57
C VAL A 201 -3.66 2.84 -1.27
N LEU A 202 -4.93 2.43 -1.36
CA LEU A 202 -5.73 2.04 -0.20
C LEU A 202 -5.10 0.86 0.54
N PHE A 203 -4.63 -0.15 -0.19
CA PHE A 203 -3.90 -1.27 0.40
C PHE A 203 -2.61 -0.80 1.08
N ARG A 204 -1.79 0.02 0.40
CA ARG A 204 -0.58 0.62 0.98
C ARG A 204 -0.86 1.37 2.27
N LEU A 205 -1.92 2.18 2.29
CA LEU A 205 -2.33 2.97 3.45
C LEU A 205 -2.75 2.08 4.62
N ILE A 206 -3.52 1.03 4.37
CA ILE A 206 -3.91 0.04 5.38
C ILE A 206 -2.67 -0.66 5.94
N CYS A 207 -1.72 -1.04 5.08
CA CYS A 207 -0.45 -1.64 5.51
C CYS A 207 0.36 -0.68 6.37
N TYR A 208 0.44 0.60 6.00
CA TYR A 208 1.17 1.60 6.77
C TYR A 208 0.56 1.85 8.15
N LEU A 209 -0.77 1.89 8.27
CA LEU A 209 -1.42 2.02 9.58
C LEU A 209 -1.01 0.89 10.53
N GLN A 210 -0.85 -0.32 10.02
CA GLN A 210 -0.35 -1.42 10.85
C GLN A 210 1.13 -1.25 11.20
N ILE A 211 1.96 -0.71 10.30
CA ILE A 211 3.38 -0.42 10.61
C ILE A 211 3.48 0.58 11.77
N LEU A 212 2.68 1.65 11.78
CA LEU A 212 2.65 2.60 12.90
C LEU A 212 2.27 1.90 14.21
N ARG A 213 1.27 1.00 14.18
CA ARG A 213 0.89 0.22 15.37
C ARG A 213 1.97 -0.73 15.84
N LEU A 214 2.73 -1.30 14.91
CA LEU A 214 3.90 -2.14 15.21
C LEU A 214 5.03 -1.33 15.84
N GLN A 215 5.24 -0.08 15.42
CA GLN A 215 6.21 0.85 16.02
C GLN A 215 5.78 1.28 17.43
N ASP A 216 4.52 1.70 17.61
CA ASP A 216 3.97 2.01 18.94
C ASP A 216 4.05 0.81 19.89
N PHE A 217 3.74 -0.40 19.39
CA PHE A 217 3.92 -1.63 20.15
C PHE A 217 5.38 -1.84 20.58
N ALA A 218 6.35 -1.59 19.69
CA ALA A 218 7.76 -1.73 20.02
C ALA A 218 8.21 -0.72 21.10
N GLN A 219 7.66 0.50 21.08
CA GLN A 219 7.92 1.50 22.14
C GLN A 219 7.29 1.10 23.47
N VAL A 220 6.04 0.62 23.47
CA VAL A 220 5.37 0.13 24.69
C VAL A 220 6.08 -1.11 25.24
N PHE A 221 6.53 -2.02 24.37
CA PHE A 221 7.32 -3.18 24.75
C PHE A 221 8.64 -2.83 25.48
N GLN A 222 9.21 -1.65 25.21
CA GLN A 222 10.39 -1.15 25.92
C GLN A 222 10.07 -0.60 27.32
N VAL A 223 8.86 -0.09 27.54
CA VAL A 223 8.47 0.62 28.78
C VAL A 223 7.72 -0.30 29.74
N ASP A 224 6.75 -1.06 29.23
CA ASP A 224 5.90 -1.97 30.01
C ASP A 224 6.30 -3.42 29.73
N SER A 225 6.93 -4.07 30.71
CA SER A 225 7.55 -5.38 30.51
C SER A 225 6.62 -6.57 30.73
N ASP A 226 5.39 -6.40 31.23
CA ASP A 226 4.54 -7.54 31.58
C ASP A 226 4.21 -8.45 30.37
N VAL A 227 4.64 -9.70 30.44
CA VAL A 227 4.59 -10.67 29.33
C VAL A 227 3.15 -10.90 28.84
N GLU A 228 2.18 -10.84 29.75
CA GLU A 228 0.77 -11.04 29.41
C GLU A 228 0.19 -9.89 28.56
N SER A 229 0.53 -8.64 28.89
CA SER A 229 0.07 -7.46 28.14
C SER A 229 0.69 -7.44 26.74
N VAL A 230 1.99 -7.74 26.64
CA VAL A 230 2.74 -7.84 25.38
C VAL A 230 2.15 -8.92 24.47
N LEU A 231 1.91 -10.12 25.00
CA LEU A 231 1.34 -11.22 24.22
C LEU A 231 -0.07 -10.89 23.71
N ARG A 232 -0.90 -10.28 24.56
CA ARG A 232 -2.27 -9.86 24.20
C ARG A 232 -2.26 -8.85 23.07
N GLU A 233 -1.34 -7.89 23.10
CA GLU A 233 -1.23 -6.87 22.05
C GLU A 233 -0.68 -7.45 20.74
N HIS A 234 0.34 -8.32 20.81
CA HIS A 234 0.82 -9.03 19.64
C HIS A 234 -0.28 -9.88 18.98
N LEU A 235 -1.10 -10.58 19.78
CA LEU A 235 -2.26 -11.33 19.26
C LEU A 235 -3.29 -10.43 18.58
N ARG A 236 -3.51 -9.21 19.09
CA ARG A 236 -4.39 -8.22 18.48
C ARG A 236 -3.85 -7.76 17.12
N ILE A 237 -2.56 -7.44 17.02
CA ILE A 237 -1.90 -7.07 15.76
C ILE A 237 -2.01 -8.21 14.75
N ARG A 238 -1.67 -9.45 15.16
CA ARG A 238 -1.76 -10.63 14.30
C ARG A 238 -3.17 -10.89 13.79
N ARG A 239 -4.20 -10.67 14.64
CA ARG A 239 -5.60 -10.74 14.22
C ARG A 239 -5.92 -9.68 13.17
N HIS A 240 -5.43 -8.45 13.31
CA HIS A 240 -5.62 -7.39 12.31
C HIS A 240 -4.94 -7.69 10.98
N LEU A 241 -3.68 -8.12 11.01
CA LEU A 241 -2.95 -8.57 9.82
C LEU A 241 -3.69 -9.71 9.10
N ARG A 242 -4.19 -10.71 9.85
CA ARG A 242 -4.96 -11.83 9.27
C ARG A 242 -6.26 -11.36 8.61
N ILE A 243 -6.97 -10.43 9.23
CA ILE A 243 -8.20 -9.85 8.66
C ILE A 243 -7.89 -9.09 7.37
N ILE A 244 -6.84 -8.26 7.35
CA ILE A 244 -6.41 -7.50 6.16
C ILE A 244 -6.01 -8.48 5.06
N SER A 245 -5.17 -9.46 5.38
CA SER A 245 -4.72 -10.50 4.46
C SER A 245 -5.90 -11.24 3.84
N HIS A 246 -6.88 -11.67 4.66
CA HIS A 246 -8.06 -12.37 4.17
C HIS A 246 -8.91 -11.50 3.23
N ARG A 247 -9.02 -10.20 3.47
CA ARG A 247 -9.78 -9.28 2.60
C ARG A 247 -9.12 -9.13 1.24
N TYR A 248 -7.79 -8.96 1.21
CA TYR A 248 -7.06 -8.64 0.00
C TYR A 248 -6.44 -9.84 -0.72
N ARG A 249 -6.40 -11.05 -0.12
CA ARG A 249 -5.73 -12.22 -0.71
C ARG A 249 -6.21 -12.53 -2.13
N SER A 250 -7.53 -12.47 -2.35
CA SER A 250 -8.09 -12.76 -3.67
C SER A 250 -7.74 -11.67 -4.66
N PHE A 251 -7.76 -10.41 -4.23
CA PHE A 251 -7.40 -9.28 -5.08
C PHE A 251 -5.93 -9.31 -5.47
N ILE A 252 -5.01 -9.47 -4.53
CA ILE A 252 -3.56 -9.49 -4.81
C ILE A 252 -3.22 -10.66 -5.72
N LEU A 253 -3.77 -11.85 -5.47
CA LEU A 253 -3.54 -13.02 -6.31
C LEU A 253 -4.11 -12.83 -7.73
N LEU A 254 -5.36 -12.37 -7.86
CA LEU A 254 -5.97 -12.13 -9.17
C LEU A 254 -5.25 -11.01 -9.93
N ALA A 255 -4.83 -9.95 -9.24
CA ALA A 255 -4.07 -8.85 -9.85
C ALA A 255 -2.72 -9.34 -10.34
N LEU A 256 -2.00 -10.15 -9.54
CA LEU A 256 -0.74 -10.75 -9.96
C LEU A 256 -0.93 -11.62 -11.20
N ILE A 257 -1.84 -12.60 -11.17
CA ILE A 257 -2.10 -13.48 -12.33
C ILE A 257 -2.51 -12.69 -13.57
N PHE A 258 -3.43 -11.74 -13.42
CA PHE A 258 -3.95 -10.98 -14.55
C PHE A 258 -2.88 -10.06 -15.16
N ILE A 259 -2.10 -9.37 -14.33
CA ILE A 259 -1.02 -8.50 -14.79
C ILE A 259 0.07 -9.34 -15.46
N THR A 260 0.47 -10.46 -14.87
CA THR A 260 1.42 -11.42 -15.48
C THR A 260 0.93 -11.90 -16.84
N ALA A 261 -0.33 -12.34 -16.94
CA ALA A 261 -0.91 -12.78 -18.20
C ALA A 261 -0.94 -11.65 -19.25
N SER A 262 -1.26 -10.43 -18.84
CA SER A 262 -1.21 -9.24 -19.70
C SER A 262 0.20 -8.94 -20.17
N GLN A 263 1.20 -8.93 -19.28
CA GLN A 263 2.60 -8.67 -19.65
C GLN A 263 3.13 -9.76 -20.59
N PHE A 264 2.76 -11.02 -20.33
CA PHE A 264 3.12 -12.14 -21.18
C PHE A 264 2.49 -12.04 -22.58
N ALA A 265 1.21 -11.64 -22.67
CA ALA A 265 0.54 -11.40 -23.94
C ALA A 265 1.16 -10.23 -24.71
N SER A 266 1.47 -9.13 -24.02
CA SER A 266 2.18 -7.98 -24.60
C SER A 266 3.52 -8.41 -25.17
N LEU A 267 4.31 -9.16 -24.39
CA LEU A 267 5.62 -9.65 -24.81
C LEU A 267 5.51 -10.55 -26.04
N LEU A 268 4.60 -11.53 -26.04
CA LEU A 268 4.36 -12.45 -27.15
C LEU A 268 3.99 -11.71 -28.44
N MET A 269 3.17 -10.66 -28.34
CA MET A 269 2.78 -9.86 -29.50
C MET A 269 3.95 -9.04 -30.05
N THR A 270 4.80 -8.49 -29.17
CA THR A 270 5.97 -7.70 -29.57
C THR A 270 7.14 -8.53 -30.09
N THR A 271 7.26 -9.81 -29.72
CA THR A 271 8.41 -10.67 -30.12
C THR A 271 8.15 -11.53 -31.36
N ARG A 272 6.96 -11.46 -31.98
CA ARG A 272 6.69 -12.15 -33.25
C ARG A 272 7.55 -11.57 -34.37
N SER A 273 8.01 -12.41 -35.31
CA SER A 273 8.89 -12.00 -36.42
C SER A 273 8.27 -10.97 -37.37
N SER A 274 6.94 -10.85 -37.38
CA SER A 274 6.20 -9.84 -38.16
C SER A 274 5.84 -8.58 -37.34
N ALA A 275 6.36 -8.43 -36.12
CA ALA A 275 6.02 -7.32 -35.24
C ALA A 275 6.85 -6.07 -35.58
N ASP A 276 6.19 -4.99 -35.97
CA ASP A 276 6.83 -3.68 -36.11
C ASP A 276 6.82 -2.95 -34.75
N VAL A 277 7.96 -2.98 -34.07
CA VAL A 277 8.17 -2.37 -32.74
C VAL A 277 8.60 -0.91 -32.85
N ASN A 278 7.75 -0.10 -33.47
CA ASN A 278 7.90 1.36 -33.46
C ASN A 278 7.19 1.99 -32.24
N ILE A 279 7.73 3.11 -31.74
CA ILE A 279 7.15 3.88 -30.62
C ILE A 279 5.70 4.29 -30.93
N TYR A 280 5.40 4.53 -32.20
CA TYR A 280 4.07 4.91 -32.68
C TYR A 280 3.02 3.78 -32.57
N HIS A 281 3.43 2.52 -32.71
CA HIS A 281 2.52 1.36 -32.57
C HIS A 281 2.49 0.81 -31.14
N THR A 282 3.61 0.91 -30.41
CA THR A 282 3.79 0.23 -29.12
C THR A 282 3.60 1.18 -27.92
N GLY A 283 3.49 2.49 -28.14
CA GLY A 283 3.42 3.51 -27.07
C GLY A 283 2.29 3.26 -26.05
N GLU A 284 1.05 3.07 -26.52
CA GLU A 284 -0.11 2.79 -25.65
C GLU A 284 0.07 1.48 -24.85
N LEU A 285 0.62 0.44 -25.49
CA LEU A 285 0.93 -0.83 -24.84
C LEU A 285 1.99 -0.64 -23.74
N ALA A 286 3.05 0.12 -24.03
CA ALA A 286 4.14 0.38 -23.09
C ALA A 286 3.66 1.18 -21.87
N VAL A 287 2.89 2.25 -22.09
CA VAL A 287 2.30 3.06 -21.00
C VAL A 287 1.36 2.21 -20.15
N CYS A 288 0.52 1.38 -20.78
CA CYS A 288 -0.34 0.44 -20.08
C CYS A 288 0.46 -0.54 -19.22
N SER A 289 1.46 -1.22 -19.79
CA SER A 289 2.31 -2.17 -19.08
C SER A 289 3.06 -1.55 -17.90
N LEU A 290 3.63 -0.35 -18.08
CA LEU A 290 4.31 0.39 -17.01
C LEU A 290 3.34 0.71 -15.86
N SER A 291 2.12 1.16 -16.19
CA SER A 291 1.11 1.49 -15.17
C SER A 291 0.68 0.26 -14.35
N LEU A 292 0.47 -0.89 -15.02
CA LEU A 292 0.10 -2.15 -14.39
C LEU A 292 1.21 -2.65 -13.45
N LEU A 293 2.45 -2.67 -13.94
CA LEU A 293 3.61 -3.07 -13.15
C LEU A 293 3.84 -2.14 -11.95
N ALA A 294 3.73 -0.82 -12.14
CA ALA A 294 3.86 0.13 -11.04
C ALA A 294 2.83 -0.13 -9.93
N GLY A 295 1.57 -0.38 -10.29
CA GLY A 295 0.54 -0.75 -9.31
C GLY A 295 0.82 -2.08 -8.61
N LEU A 296 1.25 -3.12 -9.33
CA LEU A 296 1.63 -4.41 -8.74
C LEU A 296 2.81 -4.29 -7.77
N LEU A 297 3.83 -3.52 -8.14
CA LEU A 297 4.99 -3.25 -7.27
C LEU A 297 4.58 -2.52 -6.00
N ILE A 298 3.66 -1.55 -6.07
CA ILE A 298 3.11 -0.89 -4.88
C ILE A 298 2.44 -1.91 -3.95
N LEU A 299 1.64 -2.85 -4.49
CA LEU A 299 0.99 -3.91 -3.71
C LEU A 299 2.02 -4.84 -3.04
N LEU A 300 2.93 -5.42 -3.83
CA LEU A 300 3.91 -6.39 -3.34
C LEU A 300 4.91 -5.76 -2.36
N ARG A 301 5.41 -4.55 -2.65
CA ARG A 301 6.33 -3.84 -1.74
C ARG A 301 5.65 -3.49 -0.43
N SER A 302 4.39 -3.05 -0.46
CA SER A 302 3.63 -2.74 0.76
C SER A 302 3.41 -3.99 1.62
N ALA A 303 3.09 -5.13 1.00
CA ALA A 303 2.90 -6.40 1.69
C ALA A 303 4.21 -6.98 2.25
N THR A 304 5.30 -6.87 1.51
CA THR A 304 6.63 -7.32 1.94
C THR A 304 7.15 -6.48 3.10
N ARG A 305 6.98 -5.15 3.03
CA ARG A 305 7.44 -4.21 4.06
C ARG A 305 6.78 -4.48 5.41
N ILE A 306 5.47 -4.69 5.45
CA ILE A 306 4.75 -4.98 6.69
C ILE A 306 5.10 -6.36 7.24
N THR A 307 5.27 -7.38 6.40
CA THR A 307 5.73 -8.70 6.84
C THR A 307 7.13 -8.62 7.45
N HIS A 308 8.04 -7.88 6.83
CA HIS A 308 9.40 -7.66 7.36
C HIS A 308 9.37 -6.96 8.73
N LYS A 309 8.61 -5.86 8.87
CA LYS A 309 8.49 -5.16 10.17
C LYS A 309 7.80 -6.03 11.23
N ALA A 310 6.84 -6.88 10.85
CA ALA A 310 6.21 -7.84 11.76
C ALA A 310 7.16 -8.95 12.21
N GLN A 311 8.08 -9.38 11.35
CA GLN A 311 9.16 -10.32 11.71
C GLN A 311 10.24 -9.66 12.57
N ALA A 312 10.55 -8.38 12.36
CA ALA A 312 11.54 -7.66 13.18
C ALA A 312 11.17 -7.64 14.69
N VAL A 313 9.88 -7.71 15.03
CA VAL A 313 9.41 -7.85 16.42
C VAL A 313 9.95 -9.10 17.10
N THR A 314 10.09 -10.22 16.38
CA THR A 314 10.63 -11.45 16.98
C THR A 314 12.11 -11.30 17.32
N CYS A 315 12.87 -10.59 16.47
CA CYS A 315 14.26 -10.23 16.73
C CYS A 315 14.38 -9.29 17.94
N LEU A 316 13.51 -8.28 18.04
CA LEU A 316 13.47 -7.36 19.19
C LEU A 316 13.20 -8.11 20.50
N ALA A 317 12.25 -9.04 20.50
CA ALA A 317 11.95 -9.85 21.68
C ALA A 317 13.11 -10.77 22.09
N ALA A 318 13.82 -11.34 21.11
CA ALA A 318 15.01 -12.13 21.37
C ALA A 318 16.15 -11.28 21.96
N LYS A 319 16.40 -10.09 21.39
CA LYS A 319 17.37 -9.11 21.93
C LYS A 319 17.02 -8.73 23.36
N TRP A 320 15.76 -8.41 23.63
CA TRP A 320 15.27 -8.11 24.98
C TRP A 320 15.51 -9.26 25.96
N HIS A 321 15.18 -10.49 25.58
CA HIS A 321 15.40 -11.66 26.42
C HIS A 321 16.87 -11.88 26.77
N VAL A 322 17.77 -11.71 25.80
CA VAL A 322 19.23 -11.82 26.01
C VAL A 322 19.72 -10.72 26.95
N CYS A 323 19.40 -9.46 26.67
CA CYS A 323 19.84 -8.34 27.51
C CYS A 323 19.35 -8.48 28.95
N ALA A 324 18.08 -8.82 29.14
CA ALA A 324 17.50 -8.96 30.47
C ALA A 324 17.98 -10.23 31.21
N THR A 325 18.63 -11.16 30.52
CA THR A 325 19.27 -12.34 31.12
C THR A 325 20.72 -12.06 31.50
N ILE A 326 21.49 -11.36 30.64
CA ILE A 326 22.87 -10.95 30.96
C ILE A 326 22.90 -10.03 32.18
N ASP A 327 22.04 -9.01 32.21
CA ASP A 327 21.97 -8.03 33.31
C ASP A 327 21.56 -8.67 34.65
N SER A 328 20.78 -9.76 34.60
CA SER A 328 20.43 -10.53 35.80
C SER A 328 21.61 -11.33 36.39
N PHE A 329 22.64 -11.63 35.60
CA PHE A 329 23.86 -12.26 36.10
C PHE A 329 24.83 -11.21 36.69
N ASP A 330 24.98 -10.05 36.05
CA ASP A 330 25.84 -8.97 36.57
C ASP A 330 25.36 -8.44 37.94
N THR A 331 24.04 -8.40 38.15
CA THR A 331 23.44 -8.03 39.45
C THR A 331 23.53 -9.12 40.52
N ALA A 332 23.56 -10.40 40.13
CA ALA A 332 23.71 -11.51 41.08
C ALA A 332 25.17 -11.68 41.54
N GLU A 333 26.16 -11.33 40.72
CA GLU A 333 27.58 -11.38 41.10
C GLU A 333 28.02 -10.24 42.04
N THR A 334 27.19 -9.20 42.20
CA THR A 334 27.46 -8.03 43.06
C THR A 334 26.82 -8.10 44.46
N GLU A 335 26.24 -9.25 44.87
CA GLU A 335 25.66 -9.45 46.21
C GLU A 335 26.68 -9.71 47.34
N THR A 336 27.89 -9.15 47.26
CA THR A 336 28.71 -8.88 48.46
C THR A 336 28.74 -7.38 48.72
N PRO A 337 28.40 -6.90 49.94
CA PRO A 337 28.30 -5.46 50.20
C PRO A 337 29.70 -4.89 50.31
N VAL A 338 30.27 -4.47 49.18
CA VAL A 338 31.46 -3.62 49.15
C VAL A 338 31.06 -2.27 48.57
N ALA A 339 31.48 -1.23 49.29
CA ALA A 339 31.08 0.15 49.10
C ALA A 339 31.08 0.60 47.63
N ARG A 340 30.01 1.28 47.23
CA ARG A 340 29.90 2.00 45.96
C ARG A 340 31.10 2.95 45.81
N VAL A 341 31.97 2.66 44.85
CA VAL A 341 32.78 3.68 44.19
C VAL A 341 32.05 3.99 42.90
N SER A 342 31.64 5.25 42.77
CA SER A 342 31.05 5.82 41.58
C SER A 342 32.06 5.74 40.44
N ASP A 343 31.90 4.79 39.52
CA ASP A 343 32.54 4.88 38.22
C ASP A 343 31.52 5.40 37.21
N GLU A 344 31.68 6.69 36.90
CA GLU A 344 31.11 7.34 35.72
C GLU A 344 31.60 6.63 34.45
N GLN A 345 30.82 5.68 33.93
CA GLN A 345 30.97 5.28 32.53
C GLN A 345 30.24 6.28 31.63
N ILE A 346 30.93 7.41 31.43
CA ILE A 346 30.73 8.34 30.32
C ILE A 346 31.03 7.57 29.03
N PHE A 347 30.00 7.07 28.35
CA PHE A 347 30.09 6.84 26.91
C PHE A 347 29.61 8.10 26.20
N THR A 348 30.58 8.81 25.64
CA THR A 348 30.50 10.06 24.90
C THR A 348 29.34 10.09 23.91
N ALA A 349 28.37 10.94 24.19
CA ALA A 349 27.42 11.42 23.20
C ALA A 349 28.15 12.35 22.22
N SER A 350 28.56 11.84 21.06
CA SER A 350 28.87 12.70 19.92
C SER A 350 27.56 13.17 19.28
N SER A 351 27.12 14.35 19.72
CA SER A 351 26.19 15.20 19.00
C SER A 351 26.90 15.75 17.77
N ASP A 352 26.53 15.29 16.59
CA ASP A 352 26.70 16.06 15.35
C ASP A 352 25.35 16.16 14.65
N GLY A 353 24.79 17.38 14.70
CA GLY A 353 23.71 17.77 13.81
C GLY A 353 24.30 18.38 12.55
N SER A 354 23.86 17.94 11.38
CA SER A 354 23.67 18.84 10.24
C SER A 354 22.80 18.25 9.13
N SER A 355 21.96 19.15 8.64
CA SER A 355 21.33 19.26 7.31
C SER A 355 20.36 18.20 6.81
N ASP A 356 19.10 18.67 6.75
CA ASP A 356 18.07 18.38 5.75
C ASP A 356 18.63 18.02 4.36
N LEU A 357 18.23 16.85 3.87
CA LEU A 357 17.88 16.60 2.47
C LEU A 357 17.00 15.34 2.44
N ASP A 358 15.79 15.49 1.92
CA ASP A 358 14.78 14.44 1.75
C ASP A 358 15.38 13.20 1.06
N ASP A 359 15.66 12.13 1.82
CA ASP A 359 15.92 10.81 1.27
C ASP A 359 14.70 9.88 1.42
N VAL A 360 14.34 9.27 0.29
CA VAL A 360 13.19 8.39 0.11
C VAL A 360 13.49 6.96 0.62
N GLY A 361 14.65 6.74 1.24
CA GLY A 361 15.11 5.46 1.78
C GLY A 361 14.97 5.25 3.29
N ASP A 362 14.88 6.30 4.10
CA ASP A 362 15.33 6.21 5.50
C ASP A 362 14.26 5.83 6.56
N GLU A 363 13.12 5.26 6.13
CA GLU A 363 12.12 4.72 7.08
C GLU A 363 12.36 3.22 7.40
N GLU A 364 13.51 2.66 7.00
CA GLU A 364 13.84 1.25 7.20
C GLU A 364 14.48 0.96 8.57
N ASP A 365 15.11 1.94 9.23
CA ASP A 365 16.06 1.69 10.33
C ASP A 365 15.59 1.97 11.77
N GLU A 366 14.41 2.56 12.02
CA GLU A 366 14.00 2.82 13.41
C GLU A 366 13.72 1.55 14.24
N LEU A 367 13.30 0.45 13.61
CA LEU A 367 12.95 -0.78 14.33
C LEU A 367 14.12 -1.77 14.48
N ASP A 368 15.14 -1.64 13.63
CA ASP A 368 16.35 -2.48 13.63
C ASP A 368 17.58 -1.69 14.06
N ASN A 369 17.38 -0.66 14.90
CA ASN A 369 18.47 0.13 15.41
C ASN A 369 19.42 -0.81 16.18
N SER A 370 20.65 -0.92 15.69
CA SER A 370 21.75 -1.70 16.28
C SER A 370 22.26 -1.10 17.60
N LYS A 371 21.69 0.03 18.04
CA LYS A 371 22.00 0.66 19.32
C LYS A 371 21.41 -0.13 20.50
N PHE A 372 22.31 -0.72 21.29
CA PHE A 372 22.03 -1.16 22.64
C PHE A 372 21.56 0.06 23.46
N LEU A 373 20.28 0.11 23.82
CA LEU A 373 19.73 1.14 24.71
C LEU A 373 19.59 0.56 26.13
N PRO A 374 20.17 1.19 27.18
CA PRO A 374 20.23 0.62 28.54
C PRO A 374 18.87 0.46 29.26
N ALA A 375 17.76 0.93 28.67
CA ALA A 375 16.44 0.90 29.30
C ALA A 375 15.82 -0.52 29.41
N TYR A 376 16.41 -1.54 28.80
CA TYR A 376 15.94 -2.94 28.87
C TYR A 376 16.15 -3.63 30.24
N ALA A 377 16.90 -2.98 31.14
CA ALA A 377 17.49 -3.54 32.35
C ALA A 377 16.51 -3.85 33.51
N PHE A 378 15.39 -3.12 33.64
CA PHE A 378 14.59 -3.17 34.88
C PHE A 378 13.39 -4.13 34.86
N SER A 379 13.49 -5.27 34.17
CA SER A 379 12.40 -6.26 34.11
C SER A 379 12.55 -7.34 35.18
N THR A 380 11.75 -7.25 36.26
CA THR A 380 11.63 -8.24 37.36
C THR A 380 10.96 -9.56 36.95
N ILE A 381 10.94 -9.88 35.66
CA ILE A 381 10.16 -10.98 35.08
C ILE A 381 11.00 -12.25 35.10
N SER A 382 10.38 -13.35 35.53
CA SER A 382 11.04 -14.64 35.56
C SER A 382 11.50 -15.09 34.18
N PHE A 383 12.71 -15.65 34.12
CA PHE A 383 13.32 -16.21 32.91
C PHE A 383 12.35 -17.11 32.12
N GLN A 384 11.62 -18.00 32.81
CA GLN A 384 10.65 -18.92 32.20
C GLN A 384 9.56 -18.21 31.38
N LYS A 385 9.05 -17.07 31.88
CA LYS A 385 8.01 -16.30 31.16
C LYS A 385 8.58 -15.63 29.91
N ARG A 386 9.80 -15.07 30.00
CA ARG A 386 10.47 -14.43 28.88
C ARG A 386 10.83 -15.44 27.78
N GLN A 387 11.39 -16.58 28.17
CA GLN A 387 11.71 -17.69 27.26
C GLN A 387 10.46 -18.21 26.55
N ALA A 388 9.36 -18.42 27.29
CA ALA A 388 8.09 -18.85 26.69
C ALA A 388 7.54 -17.85 25.66
N LEU A 389 7.70 -16.54 25.92
CA LEU A 389 7.30 -15.49 24.98
C LEU A 389 8.15 -15.50 23.69
N VAL A 390 9.47 -15.62 23.82
CA VAL A 390 10.38 -15.69 22.67
C VAL A 390 10.10 -16.93 21.84
N THR A 391 10.00 -18.10 22.47
CA THR A 391 9.66 -19.36 21.78
C THR A 391 8.28 -19.26 21.10
N TYR A 392 7.31 -18.58 21.71
CA TYR A 392 6.03 -18.30 21.06
C TYR A 392 6.21 -17.46 19.79
N PHE A 393 6.99 -16.38 19.83
CA PHE A 393 7.24 -15.51 18.68
C PHE A 393 8.00 -16.20 17.55
N GLU A 394 9.02 -17.01 17.86
CA GLU A 394 9.77 -17.79 16.87
C GLU A 394 8.86 -18.77 16.11
N ASN A 395 7.96 -19.45 16.82
CA ASN A 395 7.04 -20.41 16.24
C ASN A 395 5.80 -19.77 15.59
N ASN A 396 5.55 -18.48 15.82
CA ASN A 396 4.36 -17.78 15.35
C ASN A 396 4.69 -16.53 14.53
N ARG A 397 5.28 -16.75 13.35
CA ARG A 397 5.55 -15.67 12.39
C ARG A 397 4.29 -14.85 12.10
N ALA A 398 4.42 -13.53 12.22
CA ALA A 398 3.40 -12.55 11.89
C ALA A 398 3.70 -11.90 10.53
N GLY A 399 2.67 -11.67 9.72
CA GLY A 399 2.82 -11.11 8.38
C GLY A 399 1.57 -11.25 7.53
N ILE A 400 1.61 -10.70 6.31
CA ILE A 400 0.55 -10.89 5.32
C ILE A 400 0.75 -12.26 4.65
N THR A 401 -0.32 -13.05 4.60
CA THR A 401 -0.32 -14.42 4.06
C THR A 401 -1.43 -14.62 3.02
N ILE A 402 -1.04 -15.05 1.81
CA ILE A 402 -1.96 -15.42 0.73
C ILE A 402 -2.04 -16.94 0.69
N TYR A 403 -3.20 -17.50 1.05
CA TYR A 403 -3.48 -18.95 1.02
C TYR A 403 -2.39 -19.83 1.67
N GLY A 404 -1.83 -19.36 2.80
CA GLY A 404 -0.78 -20.07 3.54
C GLY A 404 0.65 -19.68 3.15
N PHE A 405 0.83 -19.02 2.01
CA PHE A 405 2.12 -18.47 1.60
C PHE A 405 2.32 -17.06 2.17
N MET A 406 3.45 -16.83 2.84
CA MET A 406 3.75 -15.53 3.45
C MET A 406 4.39 -14.61 2.42
N LEU A 407 3.88 -13.37 2.30
CA LEU A 407 4.47 -12.36 1.42
C LEU A 407 5.66 -11.69 2.12
N ASP A 408 6.84 -12.29 2.02
CA ASP A 408 8.12 -11.78 2.49
C ASP A 408 9.13 -11.56 1.34
N ARG A 409 10.36 -11.17 1.66
CA ARG A 409 11.41 -10.94 0.65
C ARG A 409 11.68 -12.20 -0.19
N THR A 410 11.63 -13.38 0.43
CA THR A 410 11.86 -14.66 -0.28
C THR A 410 10.74 -14.95 -1.28
N SER A 411 9.49 -14.71 -0.90
CA SER A 411 8.33 -14.85 -1.78
C SER A 411 8.42 -13.95 -3.01
N LEU A 412 8.92 -12.71 -2.85
CA LEU A 412 9.11 -11.77 -3.94
C LEU A 412 10.18 -12.28 -4.91
N HIS A 413 11.31 -12.77 -4.40
CA HIS A 413 12.33 -13.42 -5.22
C HIS A 413 11.80 -14.64 -5.96
N THR A 414 10.94 -15.45 -5.34
CA THR A 414 10.29 -16.59 -6.01
C THR A 414 9.36 -16.13 -7.12
N ILE A 415 8.51 -15.12 -6.88
CA ILE A 415 7.63 -14.54 -7.91
C ILE A 415 8.48 -14.04 -9.07
N PHE A 416 9.52 -13.24 -8.79
CA PHE A 416 10.42 -12.73 -9.81
C PHE A 416 11.13 -13.85 -10.60
N GLY A 417 11.58 -14.90 -9.92
CA GLY A 417 12.17 -16.06 -10.57
C GLY A 417 11.20 -16.79 -11.50
N ILE A 418 9.92 -16.93 -11.10
CA ILE A 418 8.88 -17.53 -11.94
C ILE A 418 8.62 -16.65 -13.17
N GLU A 419 8.43 -15.33 -12.98
CA GLU A 419 8.22 -14.38 -14.08
C GLU A 419 9.39 -14.37 -15.06
N LEU A 420 10.62 -14.28 -14.57
CA LEU A 420 11.83 -14.32 -15.38
C LEU A 420 11.93 -15.64 -16.17
N SER A 421 11.61 -16.77 -15.53
CA SER A 421 11.62 -18.08 -16.20
C SER A 421 10.58 -18.14 -17.33
N LEU A 422 9.37 -17.61 -17.10
CA LEU A 422 8.32 -17.54 -18.11
C LEU A 422 8.73 -16.65 -19.29
N VAL A 423 9.34 -15.50 -19.01
CA VAL A 423 9.87 -14.57 -20.01
C VAL A 423 10.95 -15.25 -20.83
N LEU A 424 11.98 -15.82 -20.19
CA LEU A 424 13.08 -16.51 -20.87
C LEU A 424 12.59 -17.70 -21.71
N TRP A 425 11.63 -18.47 -21.19
CA TRP A 425 11.02 -19.57 -21.94
C TRP A 425 10.31 -19.08 -23.21
N LEU A 426 9.55 -17.98 -23.10
CA LEU A 426 8.89 -17.37 -24.26
C LEU A 426 9.90 -16.86 -25.28
N LEU A 427 10.91 -16.10 -24.83
CA LEU A 427 11.97 -15.62 -25.73
C LEU A 427 12.69 -16.78 -26.44
N GLY A 428 12.99 -17.87 -25.73
CA GLY A 428 13.57 -19.07 -26.33
C GLY A 428 12.69 -19.68 -27.43
N LYS A 429 11.37 -19.62 -27.28
CA LYS A 429 10.41 -20.10 -28.29
C LYS A 429 10.23 -19.13 -29.46
N THR A 430 10.26 -17.83 -29.23
CA THR A 430 10.00 -16.84 -30.29
C THR A 430 11.27 -16.49 -31.08
N VAL A 431 12.43 -16.44 -30.42
CA VAL A 431 13.71 -16.09 -31.06
C VAL A 431 14.43 -17.33 -31.62
N GLY A 432 14.32 -18.48 -30.97
CA GLY A 432 15.02 -19.71 -31.37
C GLY A 432 14.37 -20.51 -32.51
N ILE A 433 13.23 -20.06 -33.04
CA ILE A 433 12.52 -20.71 -34.17
C ILE A 433 12.58 -19.84 -35.45
N SER A 434 13.34 -18.73 -35.43
CA SER A 434 13.57 -17.92 -36.63
C SER A 434 14.73 -18.40 -37.48
#